data_AF-A0A940Y8M7-F1
#
_entry.id   AF-A0A940Y8M7-F1
#
_cell.length_a   1.000
_cell.length_b   1.000
_cell.length_c   1.000
_cell.angle_alpha   90.00
_cell.angle_beta   90.00
_cell.angle_gamma   90.00
#
_symmetry.space_group_name_H-M   'P 1'
#
loop_
_entity.id
_entity.type
_entity.pdbx_description
1 polymer ?
#
loop_
_entity_poly.entity_id
_entity_poly.type
_entity_poly.pdbx_seq_one_letter_code
_entity_poly.pdbx_strand_id
1 'polypeptide(L)'
;MSTAPFLLFSAALLCPSFSTAQPAAGFAQAQLSGWWAESYNTDQTCDPQNLRVRHTISPEGRRLVIQFDRKWKTDLGEMDRIEATIMSSTERSLTIRYDGESRTKRNGQPVEWELSMVAPGVYRWRETEWPAGTVNTVVGIRCAN
;
A
#
# COMPACT_ATOMS: atom_id res chain seq x y z
N MET A 1 -57.88 -55.71 -0.10
CA MET A 1 -56.53 -55.16 -0.37
C MET A 1 -56.58 -53.71 0.06
N SER A 2 -55.83 -53.34 1.12
CA SER A 2 -55.92 -52.05 1.80
C SER A 2 -54.59 -51.32 1.61
N THR A 3 -54.58 -50.16 0.96
CA THR A 3 -53.36 -49.35 0.75
C THR A 3 -53.37 -48.15 1.68
N ALA A 4 -52.42 -48.12 2.62
CA ALA A 4 -52.14 -46.99 3.49
C ALA A 4 -51.20 -45.98 2.80
N PRO A 5 -51.35 -44.66 3.01
CA PRO A 5 -50.44 -43.66 2.46
C PRO A 5 -49.25 -43.42 3.41
N PHE A 6 -48.04 -43.48 2.85
CA PHE A 6 -46.80 -43.07 3.51
C PHE A 6 -46.67 -41.54 3.48
N LEU A 7 -46.61 -40.91 4.65
CA LEU A 7 -46.25 -39.50 4.81
C LEU A 7 -44.73 -39.34 4.79
N LEU A 8 -44.19 -38.66 3.79
CA LEU A 8 -42.79 -38.27 3.70
C LEU A 8 -42.56 -36.97 4.49
N PHE A 9 -41.83 -37.07 5.60
CA PHE A 9 -41.29 -35.92 6.33
C PHE A 9 -40.02 -35.41 5.62
N SER A 10 -40.10 -34.23 5.00
CA SER A 10 -38.93 -33.51 4.48
C SER A 10 -38.24 -32.74 5.60
N ALA A 11 -37.10 -33.25 6.08
CA ALA A 11 -36.23 -32.53 7.01
C ALA A 11 -35.41 -31.49 6.22
N ALA A 12 -35.72 -30.21 6.41
CA ALA A 12 -34.93 -29.10 5.88
C ALA A 12 -33.62 -28.97 6.66
N LEU A 13 -32.50 -29.35 6.03
CA LEU A 13 -31.15 -29.13 6.54
C LEU A 13 -30.81 -27.64 6.47
N LEU A 14 -30.83 -26.97 7.62
CA LEU A 14 -30.31 -25.62 7.81
C LEU A 14 -28.78 -25.68 7.76
N CYS A 15 -28.18 -25.34 6.61
CA CYS A 15 -26.74 -25.10 6.52
C CYS A 15 -26.39 -23.80 7.25
N PRO A 16 -25.54 -23.81 8.29
CA PRO A 16 -25.01 -22.59 8.85
C PRO A 16 -24.09 -21.94 7.81
N SER A 17 -24.44 -20.72 7.40
CA SER A 17 -23.56 -19.91 6.55
C SER A 17 -22.37 -19.47 7.41
N PHE A 18 -21.24 -20.15 7.27
CA PHE A 18 -19.97 -19.66 7.79
C PHE A 18 -19.56 -18.46 6.93
N SER A 19 -19.89 -17.25 7.38
CA SER A 19 -19.24 -16.04 6.88
C SER A 19 -17.77 -16.08 7.30
N THR A 20 -16.91 -16.59 6.42
CA THR A 20 -15.47 -16.33 6.53
C THR A 20 -15.27 -14.83 6.37
N ALA A 21 -14.92 -14.13 7.45
CA ALA A 21 -14.45 -12.77 7.37
C ALA A 21 -13.23 -12.77 6.44
N GLN A 22 -13.41 -12.30 5.20
CA GLN A 22 -12.31 -12.13 4.27
C GLN A 22 -11.33 -11.16 4.94
N PRO A 23 -10.05 -11.54 5.14
CA PRO A 23 -9.06 -10.59 5.63
C PRO A 23 -9.16 -9.34 4.77
N ALA A 24 -9.22 -8.15 5.38
CA ALA A 24 -9.13 -6.90 4.66
C ALA A 24 -7.98 -7.03 3.66
N ALA A 25 -8.26 -6.87 2.36
CA ALA A 25 -7.32 -7.21 1.30
C ALA A 25 -6.01 -6.45 1.53
N GLY A 26 -5.02 -7.15 2.08
CA GLY A 26 -3.74 -6.58 2.42
C GLY A 26 -2.98 -6.23 1.16
N PHE A 27 -2.12 -5.23 1.24
CA PHE A 27 -1.23 -4.89 0.14
C PHE A 27 -0.36 -6.07 -0.26
N ALA A 28 -0.34 -6.41 -1.56
CA ALA A 28 0.53 -7.47 -2.07
C ALA A 28 1.98 -6.97 -2.08
N GLN A 29 2.68 -7.15 -0.96
CA GLN A 29 4.01 -6.57 -0.65
C GLN A 29 5.07 -6.84 -1.74
N ALA A 30 4.98 -7.98 -2.43
CA ALA A 30 5.87 -8.32 -3.54
C ALA A 30 5.86 -7.27 -4.68
N GLN A 31 4.80 -6.46 -4.80
CA GLN A 31 4.72 -5.33 -5.73
C GLN A 31 5.76 -4.24 -5.47
N LEU A 32 6.28 -4.13 -4.25
CA LEU A 32 7.32 -3.15 -3.89
C LEU A 32 8.73 -3.76 -3.83
N SER A 33 8.90 -5.02 -4.20
CA SER A 33 10.21 -5.68 -4.23
C SER A 33 11.22 -4.95 -5.14
N GLY A 34 12.49 -5.02 -4.77
CA GLY A 34 13.61 -4.48 -5.55
C GLY A 34 14.02 -3.06 -5.16
N TRP A 35 14.86 -2.46 -6.00
CA TRP A 35 15.28 -1.07 -5.89
C TRP A 35 14.41 -0.18 -6.76
N TRP A 36 14.09 0.99 -6.25
CA TRP A 36 13.26 1.99 -6.91
C TRP A 36 14.03 3.29 -6.97
N ALA A 37 13.75 4.11 -7.97
CA ALA A 37 14.16 5.50 -7.99
C ALA A 37 12.94 6.37 -8.24
N GLU A 38 12.94 7.55 -7.62
CA GLU A 38 11.86 8.53 -7.73
C GLU A 38 12.36 9.75 -8.49
N SER A 39 11.65 10.14 -9.55
CA SER A 39 12.06 11.28 -10.38
C SER A 39 10.87 12.02 -10.98
N TYR A 40 11.06 13.31 -11.26
CA TYR A 40 10.17 14.11 -12.10
C TYR A 40 10.43 13.89 -13.61
N ASN A 41 11.61 13.35 -13.96
CA ASN A 41 11.99 12.97 -15.32
C ASN A 41 12.17 11.45 -15.40
N THR A 42 11.30 10.80 -16.18
CA THR A 42 11.25 9.34 -16.34
C THR A 42 12.40 8.77 -17.17
N ASP A 43 13.04 9.56 -18.04
CA ASP A 43 13.98 9.04 -19.06
C ASP A 43 15.31 8.56 -18.46
N GLN A 44 15.68 9.09 -17.29
CA GLN A 44 16.94 8.77 -16.60
C GLN A 44 16.72 8.34 -15.15
N THR A 45 15.50 7.95 -14.76
CA THR A 45 15.14 7.74 -13.35
C THR A 45 16.09 6.77 -12.63
N CYS A 46 16.55 5.70 -13.29
CA CYS A 46 17.42 4.68 -12.70
C CYS A 46 18.93 4.89 -12.87
N ASP A 47 19.37 6.07 -13.31
CA ASP A 47 20.79 6.42 -13.37
C ASP A 47 21.49 6.18 -12.00
N PRO A 48 22.72 5.65 -11.95
CA PRO A 48 23.45 5.42 -10.70
C PRO A 48 23.64 6.67 -9.82
N GLN A 49 23.56 7.87 -10.40
CA GLN A 49 23.65 9.12 -9.65
C GLN A 49 22.37 9.46 -8.88
N ASN A 50 21.23 8.88 -9.26
CA ASN A 50 19.96 9.10 -8.57
C ASN A 50 19.86 8.26 -7.30
N LEU A 51 19.17 8.80 -6.30
CA LEU A 51 18.88 8.09 -5.06
C LEU A 51 18.05 6.85 -5.36
N ARG A 52 18.48 5.68 -4.88
CA ARG A 52 17.68 4.46 -4.93
C ARG A 52 17.12 4.16 -3.56
N VAL A 53 15.88 3.69 -3.54
CA VAL A 53 15.14 3.35 -2.34
C VAL A 53 14.64 1.91 -2.38
N ARG A 54 14.59 1.27 -1.22
CA ARG A 54 13.96 -0.03 -1.01
C ARG A 54 12.87 0.11 0.04
N HIS A 55 11.70 -0.42 -0.28
CA HIS A 55 10.55 -0.46 0.61
C HIS A 55 10.51 -1.79 1.36
N THR A 56 10.40 -1.74 2.68
CA THR A 56 10.19 -2.91 3.53
C THR A 56 8.96 -2.69 4.37
N ILE A 57 7.97 -3.58 4.24
CA ILE A 57 6.78 -3.58 5.10
C ILE A 57 7.03 -4.57 6.24
N SER A 58 6.69 -4.19 7.47
CA SER A 58 6.83 -5.09 8.62
C SER A 58 5.94 -6.33 8.49
N PRO A 59 6.30 -7.48 9.10
CA PRO A 59 5.51 -8.71 8.99
C PRO A 59 4.03 -8.54 9.36
N GLU A 60 3.75 -7.68 10.35
CA GLU A 60 2.40 -7.35 10.79
C GLU A 60 1.67 -6.32 9.92
N GLY A 61 2.33 -5.78 8.88
CA GLY A 61 1.73 -4.87 7.91
C GLY A 61 1.45 -3.46 8.44
N ARG A 62 2.08 -3.05 9.54
CA ARG A 62 1.81 -1.77 10.23
C ARG A 62 2.87 -0.70 9.97
N ARG A 63 4.05 -1.09 9.51
CA ARG A 63 5.19 -0.18 9.32
C ARG A 63 5.72 -0.30 7.91
N LEU A 64 6.11 0.85 7.35
CA LEU A 64 6.86 0.94 6.12
C LEU A 64 8.21 1.58 6.44
N VAL A 65 9.29 0.93 6.01
CA VAL A 65 10.64 1.48 6.01
C VAL A 65 11.05 1.76 4.57
N ILE A 66 11.42 3.00 4.28
CA ILE A 66 11.98 3.44 3.01
C ILE A 66 13.49 3.61 3.23
N GLN A 67 14.27 2.59 2.84
CA GLN A 67 15.72 2.56 3.00
C GLN A 67 16.39 3.14 1.75
N PHE A 68 17.29 4.09 1.93
CA PHE A 68 18.10 4.66 0.86
C PHE A 68 19.36 3.81 0.62
N ASP A 69 19.88 3.83 -0.61
CA ASP A 69 21.14 3.18 -0.97
C ASP A 69 22.38 3.92 -0.44
N ARG A 70 22.23 5.17 -0.01
CA ARG A 70 23.25 6.03 0.60
C ARG A 70 22.61 7.07 1.52
N LYS A 71 23.43 7.74 2.34
CA LYS A 71 22.97 8.95 3.05
C LYS A 71 22.56 10.01 2.05
N TRP A 72 21.43 10.66 2.32
CA TRP A 72 20.86 11.68 1.46
C TRP A 72 20.33 12.84 2.28
N LYS A 73 20.42 14.05 1.73
CA LYS A 73 19.88 15.25 2.34
C LYS A 73 18.39 15.36 2.04
N THR A 74 17.58 15.37 3.09
CA THR A 74 16.13 15.58 3.04
C THR A 74 15.76 16.86 3.80
N ASP A 75 14.49 17.25 3.75
CA ASP A 75 13.97 18.37 4.56
C ASP A 75 14.06 18.10 6.07
N LEU A 76 14.16 16.82 6.46
CA LEU A 76 14.31 16.36 7.84
C LEU A 76 15.78 16.23 8.26
N GLY A 77 16.74 16.53 7.37
CA GLY A 77 18.17 16.39 7.60
C GLY A 77 18.82 15.30 6.76
N GLU A 78 20.09 15.03 7.05
CA GLU A 78 20.85 13.95 6.40
C GLU A 78 20.49 12.60 7.04
N MET A 79 20.02 11.65 6.23
CA MET A 79 19.57 10.35 6.70
C MET A 79 19.73 9.27 5.63
N ASP A 80 19.67 8.01 6.03
CA ASP A 80 19.68 6.86 5.12
C ASP A 80 18.33 6.12 5.09
N ARG A 81 17.34 6.53 5.87
CA ARG A 81 16.02 5.90 5.90
C ARG A 81 14.93 6.85 6.36
N ILE A 82 13.71 6.56 5.93
CA ILE A 82 12.48 7.18 6.42
C ILE A 82 11.55 6.06 6.91
N GLU A 83 10.88 6.29 8.03
CA GLU A 83 9.88 5.37 8.57
C GLU A 83 8.48 5.97 8.53
N ALA A 84 7.49 5.10 8.38
CA ALA A 84 6.09 5.49 8.37
C ALA A 84 5.20 4.41 8.99
N THR A 85 4.07 4.86 9.54
CA THR A 85 2.96 3.99 9.96
C THR A 85 2.01 3.78 8.79
N ILE A 86 1.63 2.53 8.52
CA ILE A 86 0.61 2.19 7.53
C ILE A 86 -0.76 2.38 8.18
N MET A 87 -1.53 3.33 7.66
CA MET A 87 -2.85 3.71 8.17
C MET A 87 -3.95 2.84 7.58
N SER A 88 -3.82 2.49 6.30
CA SER A 88 -4.73 1.59 5.59
C SER A 88 -4.04 1.01 4.36
N SER A 89 -4.61 -0.07 3.82
CA SER A 89 -4.10 -0.67 2.59
C SER A 89 -5.23 -1.28 1.77
N THR A 90 -5.00 -1.33 0.46
CA THR A 90 -5.73 -2.17 -0.49
C THR A 90 -4.73 -3.12 -1.15
N GLU A 91 -5.19 -3.97 -2.07
CA GLU A 91 -4.29 -4.81 -2.87
C GLU A 91 -3.19 -4.01 -3.58
N ARG A 92 -3.46 -2.76 -3.99
CA ARG A 92 -2.56 -1.95 -4.84
C ARG A 92 -2.17 -0.59 -4.26
N SER A 93 -2.63 -0.26 -3.06
CA SER A 93 -2.26 1.00 -2.40
C SER A 93 -1.94 0.85 -0.92
N LEU A 94 -1.08 1.74 -0.44
CA LEU A 94 -0.75 1.93 0.96
C LEU A 94 -1.02 3.39 1.31
N THR A 95 -1.87 3.64 2.30
CA THR A 95 -1.91 4.95 2.95
C THR A 95 -0.98 4.92 4.14
N ILE A 96 -0.03 5.85 4.18
CA ILE A 96 0.96 5.96 5.23
C ILE A 96 0.91 7.33 5.90
N ARG A 97 1.45 7.39 7.10
CA ARG A 97 1.82 8.64 7.77
C ARG A 97 3.29 8.54 8.16
N TYR A 98 4.10 9.48 7.69
CA TYR A 98 5.51 9.55 8.07
C TYR A 98 5.67 9.78 9.57
N ASP A 99 6.70 9.16 10.13
CA ASP A 99 7.08 9.42 11.51
C ASP A 99 7.58 10.87 11.63
N GLY A 100 7.06 11.60 12.63
CA GLY A 100 7.37 13.01 12.80
C GLY A 100 6.66 13.96 11.83
N GLU A 101 5.65 13.51 11.08
CA GLU A 101 4.83 14.36 10.22
C GLU A 101 4.19 15.51 11.04
N SER A 102 4.58 16.74 10.72
CA SER A 102 4.14 17.96 11.40
C SER A 102 3.10 18.74 10.59
N ARG A 103 2.95 18.43 9.30
CA ARG A 103 1.94 19.06 8.44
C ARG A 103 0.56 18.53 8.81
N THR A 104 -0.43 19.42 8.71
CA THR A 104 -1.82 19.10 9.00
C THR A 104 -2.69 19.34 7.77
N LYS A 105 -3.63 18.43 7.54
CA LYS A 105 -4.73 18.57 6.58
C LYS A 105 -5.67 19.70 7.04
N ARG A 106 -6.59 20.15 6.19
CA ARG A 106 -7.58 21.19 6.57
C ARG A 106 -8.46 20.81 7.76
N ASN A 107 -8.63 19.52 8.02
CA ASN A 107 -9.39 19.02 9.18
C ASN A 107 -8.56 18.91 10.49
N GLY A 108 -7.31 19.39 10.49
CA GLY A 108 -6.42 19.37 11.64
C GLY A 108 -5.75 18.02 11.93
N GLN A 109 -6.03 16.98 11.15
CA GLN A 109 -5.31 15.70 11.26
C GLN A 109 -3.95 15.78 10.55
N PRO A 110 -2.95 14.98 10.97
CA PRO A 110 -1.69 14.87 10.25
C PRO A 110 -1.89 14.50 8.78
N VAL A 111 -1.01 15.00 7.91
CA VAL A 111 -0.97 14.62 6.51
C VAL A 111 -0.72 13.11 6.37
N GLU A 112 -1.41 12.50 5.40
CA GLU A 112 -1.23 11.10 5.02
C GLU A 112 -0.94 11.03 3.52
N TRP A 113 -0.10 10.08 3.15
CA TRP A 113 0.37 9.87 1.78
C TRP A 113 -0.10 8.51 1.29
N GLU A 114 -0.64 8.47 0.08
CA GLU A 114 -1.01 7.24 -0.59
C GLU A 114 0.05 6.89 -1.63
N LEU A 115 0.71 5.73 -1.46
CA LEU A 115 1.43 5.05 -2.52
C LEU A 115 0.41 4.21 -3.30
N SER A 116 0.34 4.41 -4.60
CA SER A 116 -0.49 3.60 -5.49
C SER A 116 0.35 2.93 -6.58
N MET A 117 0.26 1.61 -6.67
CA MET A 117 0.82 0.85 -7.78
C MET A 117 -0.04 1.09 -9.03
N VAL A 118 0.46 1.88 -9.99
CA VAL A 118 -0.27 2.22 -11.21
C VAL A 118 -0.01 1.23 -12.35
N ALA A 119 1.18 0.61 -12.36
CA ALA A 119 1.54 -0.49 -13.25
C ALA A 119 2.63 -1.37 -12.59
N PRO A 120 2.90 -2.59 -13.10
CA PRO A 120 4.08 -3.34 -12.66
C PRO A 120 5.35 -2.50 -12.81
N GLY A 121 6.09 -2.32 -11.71
CA GLY A 121 7.31 -1.51 -11.70
C GLY A 121 7.09 0.00 -11.70
N VAL A 122 5.85 0.48 -11.52
CA VAL A 122 5.53 1.92 -11.46
C VAL A 122 4.56 2.22 -10.31
N TYR A 123 4.94 3.15 -9.44
CA TYR A 123 4.04 3.70 -8.41
C TYR A 123 3.99 5.22 -8.44
N ARG A 124 2.96 5.78 -7.80
CA ARG A 124 2.76 7.21 -7.63
C ARG A 124 2.45 7.54 -6.17
N TRP A 125 2.90 8.71 -5.73
CA TRP A 125 2.53 9.28 -4.45
C TRP A 125 1.46 10.36 -4.64
N ARG A 126 0.53 10.41 -3.70
CA ARG A 126 -0.37 11.54 -3.55
C ARG A 126 -0.67 11.81 -2.08
N GLU A 127 -0.92 13.06 -1.77
CA GLU A 127 -1.53 13.40 -0.49
C GLU A 127 -3.01 12.97 -0.50
N THR A 128 -3.49 12.40 0.61
CA THR A 128 -4.86 11.88 0.67
C THR A 128 -5.93 12.97 0.58
N GLU A 129 -5.61 14.22 0.93
CA GLU A 129 -6.51 15.37 0.86
C GLU A 129 -6.70 15.90 -0.58
N TRP A 130 -5.78 15.60 -1.50
CA TRP A 130 -5.92 16.05 -2.89
C TRP A 130 -7.14 15.40 -3.56
N PRO A 131 -7.76 16.04 -4.56
CA PRO A 131 -8.86 15.42 -5.30
C PRO A 131 -8.46 14.04 -5.84
N ALA A 132 -9.41 13.09 -5.83
CA ALA A 132 -9.16 11.73 -6.33
C ALA A 132 -8.58 11.77 -7.76
N GLY A 133 -7.57 10.94 -8.03
CA GLY A 133 -6.84 10.93 -9.31
C GLY A 133 -5.73 11.99 -9.42
N THR A 134 -5.61 12.92 -8.47
CA THR A 134 -4.50 13.86 -8.42
C THR A 134 -3.29 13.20 -7.77
N VAL A 135 -2.15 13.24 -8.47
CA VAL A 135 -0.86 12.69 -8.05
C VAL A 135 0.21 13.77 -8.16
N ASN A 136 1.32 13.60 -7.45
CA ASN A 136 2.44 14.54 -7.57
C ASN A 136 3.11 14.37 -8.94
N THR A 137 4.11 15.19 -9.26
CA THR A 137 4.86 15.05 -10.51
C THR A 137 5.87 13.90 -10.47
N VAL A 138 6.25 13.42 -9.29
CA VAL A 138 7.27 12.39 -9.08
C VAL A 138 6.73 10.99 -9.35
N VAL A 139 7.43 10.22 -10.17
CA VAL A 139 7.09 8.82 -10.47
C VAL A 139 8.12 7.91 -9.81
N GLY A 140 7.67 6.87 -9.12
CA GLY A 140 8.53 5.78 -8.67
C GLY A 140 8.67 4.72 -9.76
N ILE A 141 9.89 4.47 -10.21
CA ILE A 141 10.22 3.46 -11.22
C ILE A 141 11.09 2.38 -10.58
N ARG A 142 10.73 1.12 -10.79
CA ARG A 142 11.55 -0.02 -10.36
C ARG A 142 12.78 -0.09 -11.26
N CYS A 143 13.96 -0.06 -10.66
CA CYS A 143 15.20 -0.20 -11.37
C CYS A 143 15.55 -1.67 -11.59
N ALA A 144 16.06 -1.97 -12.79
CA ALA A 144 16.75 -3.23 -13.00
C ALA A 144 17.99 -3.27 -12.09
N ASN A 145 18.26 -4.46 -11.53
CA ASN A 145 19.45 -4.68 -10.70
C ASN A 145 20.72 -4.47 -11.51
#